data_AF-A0A934R6U2-F1
#
_entry.id   AF-A0A934R6U2-F1
#
_cell.length_a   1.000
_cell.length_b   1.000
_cell.length_c   1.000
_cell.angle_alpha   90.00
_cell.angle_beta   90.00
_cell.angle_gamma   90.00
#
_symmetry.space_group_name_H-M   'P 1'
#
loop_
_entity.id
_entity.type
_entity.pdbx_description
1 polymer ?
#
loop_
_entity_poly.entity_id
_entity_poly.type
_entity_poly.pdbx_seq_one_letter_code
_entity_poly.pdbx_strand_id
1 'polypeptide(L)'
;MTRQEQPPTAPGLPSPPVAVKAEAALPDDPAIIRIATIAGRSTEARKKLQKLLAAEAKDDEIADWLALALFSDPVWLDKFILTLPEDRRVALARLTIFKLGALSPDAAWELIRHSPYARQAALADVEIEHRKGLEILGYCGGSPLVADTLLDPSLGFSEKDIARQLRFPRGEENARRILEEWKSGRWKGEPPEFVRRAWFVLQHTDKDGLREMEKTFPPGFSNDLDQFKTLHEQQELVDKAPAGAPPQVEDLAKLKPAEFTEYLRNSWNSSTSIPLTTLTQLPPELRKIGIERYLQYNMEFRPEAARQCVDQLESLDLTSQEKQSLLKDAAGLVWGSEGDIRSALDWAGRIPDADERAKFEEKLLTELAQEDPEEALDYVATLPAGALREKIARIATTFQP
;
A
#
# COMPACT_ATOMS: atom_id res chain seq x y z
N MET A 1 -77.70 11.34 60.82
CA MET A 1 -76.50 10.56 61.18
C MET A 1 -75.31 11.16 60.45
N THR A 2 -74.36 11.55 61.27
CA THR A 2 -73.09 12.27 61.10
C THR A 2 -72.31 11.97 59.81
N ARG A 3 -71.91 13.04 59.11
CA ARG A 3 -70.88 13.05 58.06
C ARG A 3 -69.53 12.82 58.76
N GLN A 4 -68.91 11.66 58.55
CA GLN A 4 -67.52 11.42 58.94
C GLN A 4 -66.65 11.57 57.70
N GLU A 5 -65.79 12.59 57.71
CA GLU A 5 -64.72 12.79 56.74
C GLU A 5 -63.63 11.73 56.94
N GLN A 6 -63.21 11.06 55.86
CA GLN A 6 -62.00 10.23 55.85
C GLN A 6 -60.75 11.13 55.72
N PRO A 7 -59.63 10.80 56.40
CA PRO A 7 -58.40 11.58 56.32
C PRO A 7 -57.67 11.32 54.98
N PRO A 8 -56.80 12.25 54.53
CA PRO A 8 -56.05 12.09 53.29
C PRO A 8 -55.02 10.96 53.40
N THR A 9 -55.03 10.06 52.42
CA THR A 9 -54.05 8.98 52.24
C THR A 9 -52.67 9.55 51.94
N ALA A 10 -51.64 9.08 52.65
CA ALA A 10 -50.24 9.46 52.42
C ALA A 10 -49.78 9.11 50.98
N PRO A 11 -48.86 9.89 50.37
CA PRO A 11 -48.28 9.54 49.07
C PRO A 11 -47.45 8.26 49.21
N GLY A 12 -47.82 7.24 48.42
CA GLY A 12 -47.07 5.99 48.33
C GLY A 12 -45.65 6.22 47.80
N LEU A 13 -44.69 5.49 48.37
CA LEU A 13 -43.31 5.40 47.87
C LEU A 13 -43.31 5.01 46.38
N PRO A 14 -42.41 5.59 45.55
CA PRO A 14 -42.32 5.23 44.15
C PRO A 14 -41.91 3.76 44.00
N SER A 15 -42.59 3.05 43.10
CA SER A 15 -42.24 1.70 42.65
C SER A 15 -40.78 1.66 42.16
N PRO A 16 -40.06 0.53 42.36
CA PRO A 16 -38.72 0.38 41.81
C PRO A 16 -38.74 0.56 40.28
N PRO A 17 -37.68 1.12 39.68
CA PRO A 17 -37.65 1.38 38.26
C PRO A 17 -37.86 0.08 37.47
N VAL A 18 -38.76 0.19 36.48
CA VAL A 18 -39.04 -0.82 35.47
C VAL A 18 -37.72 -1.32 34.89
N ALA A 19 -37.57 -2.65 34.83
CA ALA A 19 -36.43 -3.31 34.21
C ALA A 19 -36.18 -2.70 32.83
N VAL A 20 -34.99 -2.09 32.68
CA VAL A 20 -34.47 -1.62 31.40
C VAL A 20 -34.51 -2.81 30.44
N LYS A 21 -35.21 -2.65 29.30
CA LYS A 21 -35.20 -3.62 28.21
C LYS A 21 -33.74 -3.98 27.91
N ALA A 22 -33.42 -5.27 27.99
CA ALA A 22 -32.15 -5.79 27.53
C ALA A 22 -31.89 -5.26 26.11
N GLU A 23 -30.78 -4.54 25.94
CA GLU A 23 -30.23 -4.23 24.64
C GLU A 23 -30.14 -5.52 23.83
N ALA A 24 -30.53 -5.45 22.56
CA ALA A 24 -30.47 -6.58 21.66
C ALA A 24 -29.06 -7.20 21.68
N ALA A 25 -28.99 -8.52 21.82
CA ALA A 25 -27.72 -9.23 21.77
C ALA A 25 -27.00 -8.88 20.47
N LEU A 26 -25.74 -8.46 20.60
CA LEU A 26 -24.86 -8.20 19.47
C LEU A 26 -24.69 -9.49 18.65
N PRO A 27 -24.49 -9.40 17.32
CA PRO A 27 -24.32 -10.57 16.46
C PRO A 27 -23.14 -11.45 16.91
N ASP A 28 -23.25 -12.76 16.73
CA ASP A 28 -22.25 -13.79 17.08
C ASP A 28 -21.01 -13.78 16.14
N ASP A 29 -20.46 -12.60 15.84
CA ASP A 29 -19.20 -12.45 15.09
C ASP A 29 -18.00 -12.40 16.08
N PRO A 30 -17.04 -13.36 16.02
CA PRO A 30 -15.88 -13.40 16.89
C PRO A 30 -15.00 -12.14 16.88
N ALA A 31 -14.96 -11.40 15.78
CA ALA A 31 -14.23 -10.13 15.70
C ALA A 31 -14.97 -9.01 16.44
N ILE A 32 -16.30 -8.94 16.30
CA ILE A 32 -17.16 -7.97 16.99
C ILE A 32 -17.18 -8.22 18.50
N ILE A 33 -17.19 -9.48 18.94
CA ILE A 33 -17.09 -9.86 20.35
C ILE A 33 -15.70 -9.52 20.93
N ARG A 34 -14.61 -9.71 20.17
CA ARG A 34 -13.27 -9.25 20.58
C ARG A 34 -13.19 -7.73 20.69
N ILE A 35 -13.74 -6.99 19.73
CA ILE A 35 -13.74 -5.52 19.69
C ILE A 35 -14.58 -4.94 20.85
N ALA A 36 -15.76 -5.49 21.13
CA ALA A 36 -16.61 -5.09 22.26
C ALA A 36 -15.97 -5.40 23.62
N THR A 37 -15.17 -6.48 23.71
CA THR A 37 -14.40 -6.83 24.91
C THR A 37 -13.18 -5.91 25.12
N ILE A 38 -12.61 -5.35 24.05
CA ILE A 38 -11.45 -4.43 24.11
C ILE A 38 -11.84 -3.04 24.60
N ALA A 39 -12.99 -2.50 24.18
CA ALA A 39 -13.46 -1.16 24.56
C ALA A 39 -13.69 -0.97 26.08
N GLY A 40 -13.99 -2.04 26.82
CA GLY A 40 -14.18 -2.02 28.28
C GLY A 40 -12.91 -2.19 29.12
N ARG A 41 -11.74 -2.44 28.50
CA ARG A 41 -10.51 -2.90 29.19
C ARG A 41 -9.38 -1.87 29.27
N SER A 42 -9.64 -0.60 28.94
CA SER A 42 -8.65 0.49 29.01
C SER A 42 -7.93 0.57 30.37
N THR A 43 -8.66 0.35 31.46
CA THR A 43 -8.08 0.34 32.82
C THR A 43 -7.15 -0.86 33.05
N GLU A 44 -7.45 -2.02 32.49
CA GLU A 44 -6.61 -3.22 32.61
C GLU A 44 -5.35 -3.10 31.77
N ALA A 45 -5.49 -2.63 30.52
CA ALA A 45 -4.37 -2.35 29.63
C ALA A 45 -3.39 -1.36 30.29
N ARG A 46 -3.89 -0.28 30.90
CA ARG A 46 -3.08 0.69 31.66
C ARG A 46 -2.33 0.06 32.84
N LYS A 47 -2.99 -0.80 33.62
CA LYS A 47 -2.36 -1.53 34.73
C LYS A 47 -1.27 -2.48 34.25
N LYS A 48 -1.48 -3.15 33.12
CA LYS A 48 -0.49 -4.03 32.51
C LYS A 48 0.70 -3.23 31.97
N LEU A 49 0.47 -2.09 31.30
CA LEU A 49 1.51 -1.18 30.84
C LEU A 49 2.40 -0.69 31.99
N GLN A 50 1.84 -0.32 33.13
CA GLN A 50 2.62 0.06 34.31
C GLN A 50 3.57 -1.06 34.78
N LYS A 51 3.10 -2.32 34.77
CA LYS A 51 3.93 -3.48 35.13
C LYS A 51 5.04 -3.72 34.11
N LEU A 52 4.74 -3.58 32.82
CA LEU A 52 5.71 -3.74 31.74
C LEU A 52 6.81 -2.68 31.80
N LEU A 53 6.45 -1.43 32.07
CA LEU A 53 7.42 -0.34 32.25
C LEU A 53 8.32 -0.58 33.45
N ALA A 54 7.76 -1.00 34.60
CA ALA A 54 8.54 -1.32 35.78
C ALA A 54 9.47 -2.53 35.60
N ALA A 55 9.15 -3.42 34.67
CA ALA A 55 9.95 -4.58 34.31
C ALA A 55 10.92 -4.32 33.13
N GLU A 56 11.01 -3.08 32.65
CA GLU A 56 11.83 -2.70 31.48
C GLU A 56 11.56 -3.57 30.24
N ALA A 57 10.29 -3.90 29.99
CA ALA A 57 9.88 -4.71 28.85
C ALA A 57 10.24 -4.05 27.50
N LYS A 58 10.31 -4.89 26.46
CA LYS A 58 10.57 -4.46 25.08
C LYS A 58 9.44 -3.59 24.53
N ASP A 59 9.77 -2.67 23.64
CA ASP A 59 8.81 -1.74 23.04
C ASP A 59 7.70 -2.44 22.26
N ASP A 60 7.96 -3.61 21.66
CA ASP A 60 6.95 -4.42 20.97
C ASP A 60 5.84 -4.90 21.90
N GLU A 61 6.20 -5.45 23.07
CA GLU A 61 5.22 -5.88 24.06
C GLU A 61 4.47 -4.68 24.66
N ILE A 62 5.16 -3.55 24.86
CA ILE A 62 4.51 -2.31 25.33
C ILE A 62 3.52 -1.80 24.28
N ALA A 63 3.90 -1.80 23.00
CA ALA A 63 3.09 -1.31 21.90
C ALA A 63 1.80 -2.12 21.71
N ASP A 64 1.83 -3.44 21.88
CA ASP A 64 0.62 -4.29 21.83
C ASP A 64 -0.43 -3.84 22.84
N TRP A 65 -0.02 -3.62 24.09
CA TRP A 65 -0.94 -3.17 25.14
C TRP A 65 -1.31 -1.69 25.02
N LEU A 66 -0.41 -0.87 24.50
CA LEU A 66 -0.67 0.54 24.27
C LEU A 66 -1.68 0.73 23.13
N ALA A 67 -1.58 -0.03 22.04
CA ALA A 67 -2.53 0.02 20.94
C ALA A 67 -3.96 -0.29 21.42
N LEU A 68 -4.14 -1.30 22.28
CA LEU A 68 -5.43 -1.61 22.88
C LEU A 68 -5.98 -0.45 23.74
N ALA A 69 -5.10 0.20 24.53
CA ALA A 69 -5.49 1.33 25.34
C ALA A 69 -5.89 2.55 24.48
N LEU A 70 -5.14 2.83 23.41
CA LEU A 70 -5.40 3.97 22.51
C LEU A 70 -6.58 3.75 21.58
N PHE A 71 -6.90 2.50 21.25
CA PHE A 71 -8.13 2.17 20.55
C PHE A 71 -9.37 2.65 21.33
N SER A 72 -9.32 2.59 22.68
CA SER A 72 -10.42 3.02 23.55
C SER A 72 -10.31 4.48 24.01
N ASP A 73 -9.09 5.01 24.15
CA ASP A 73 -8.82 6.38 24.61
C ASP A 73 -7.58 6.93 23.88
N PRO A 74 -7.73 7.45 22.64
CA PRO A 74 -6.62 7.88 21.80
C PRO A 74 -5.88 9.11 22.35
N VAL A 75 -6.56 9.96 23.12
CA VAL A 75 -5.97 11.16 23.73
C VAL A 75 -4.97 10.80 24.84
N TRP A 76 -5.00 9.56 25.33
CA TRP A 76 -4.11 9.13 26.39
C TRP A 76 -2.63 9.04 25.95
N LEU A 77 -2.36 8.91 24.65
CA LEU A 77 -0.98 8.83 24.14
C LEU A 77 -0.14 10.04 24.59
N ASP A 78 -0.69 11.25 24.50
CA ASP A 78 0.02 12.49 24.80
C ASP A 78 0.48 12.57 26.27
N LYS A 79 -0.28 11.94 27.17
CA LYS A 79 0.08 11.84 28.59
C LYS A 79 1.05 10.70 28.83
N PHE A 80 0.78 9.54 28.23
CA PHE A 80 1.57 8.34 28.43
C PHE A 80 3.00 8.49 27.89
N ILE A 81 3.16 9.01 26.68
CA ILE A 81 4.45 9.06 26.00
C ILE A 81 5.47 9.96 26.72
N LEU A 82 4.97 11.00 27.42
CA LEU A 82 5.79 11.90 28.23
C LEU A 82 6.38 11.25 29.48
N THR A 83 5.84 10.10 29.91
CA THR A 83 6.40 9.32 31.02
C THR A 83 7.66 8.52 30.63
N LEU A 84 7.94 8.44 29.32
CA LEU A 84 9.06 7.67 28.79
C LEU A 84 10.30 8.56 28.53
N PRO A 85 11.51 7.97 28.53
CA PRO A 85 12.72 8.60 28.01
C PRO A 85 12.51 9.14 26.59
N GLU A 86 13.07 10.31 26.29
CA GLU A 86 12.83 11.05 25.04
C GLU A 86 13.21 10.26 23.78
N ASP A 87 14.33 9.55 23.84
CA ASP A 87 14.88 8.70 22.78
C ASP A 87 13.98 7.51 22.42
N ARG A 88 13.13 7.04 23.36
CA ARG A 88 12.19 5.93 23.11
C ARG A 88 10.85 6.36 22.53
N ARG A 89 10.48 7.63 22.67
CA ARG A 89 9.10 8.10 22.40
C ARG A 89 8.67 7.87 20.96
N VAL A 90 9.53 8.26 20.00
CA VAL A 90 9.21 8.19 18.57
C VAL A 90 9.07 6.73 18.12
N ALA A 91 10.03 5.87 18.49
CA ALA A 91 10.01 4.46 18.13
C ALA A 91 8.77 3.73 18.66
N LEU A 92 8.46 3.93 19.95
CA LEU A 92 7.27 3.30 20.55
C LEU A 92 5.97 3.85 19.95
N ALA A 93 5.86 5.16 19.73
CA ALA A 93 4.68 5.75 19.10
C ALA A 93 4.47 5.20 17.68
N ARG A 94 5.54 5.06 16.87
CA ARG A 94 5.48 4.44 15.54
C ARG A 94 5.00 3.00 15.60
N LEU A 95 5.60 2.19 16.47
CA LEU A 95 5.20 0.80 16.63
C LEU A 95 3.74 0.67 17.11
N THR A 96 3.32 1.56 18.01
CA THR A 96 1.95 1.58 18.50
C THR A 96 0.95 1.95 17.40
N ILE A 97 1.27 2.94 16.56
CA ILE A 97 0.46 3.29 15.38
C ILE A 97 0.32 2.08 14.46
N PHE A 98 1.41 1.33 14.23
CA PHE A 98 1.38 0.10 13.43
C PHE A 98 0.43 -0.96 14.01
N LYS A 99 0.61 -1.30 15.30
CA LYS A 99 -0.23 -2.30 15.98
C LYS A 99 -1.70 -1.84 16.04
N LEU A 100 -1.95 -0.54 16.29
CA LEU A 100 -3.28 0.05 16.28
C LEU A 100 -3.91 -0.05 14.90
N GLY A 101 -3.16 0.24 13.85
CA GLY A 101 -3.62 0.12 12.46
C GLY A 101 -4.00 -1.29 12.07
N ALA A 102 -3.28 -2.30 12.58
CA ALA A 102 -3.64 -3.71 12.40
C ALA A 102 -4.94 -4.10 13.11
N LEU A 103 -5.31 -3.42 14.21
CA LEU A 103 -6.58 -3.60 14.89
C LEU A 103 -7.72 -2.82 14.21
N SER A 104 -7.44 -1.57 13.84
CA SER A 104 -8.38 -0.65 13.21
C SER A 104 -7.61 0.45 12.46
N PRO A 105 -7.66 0.43 11.13
CA PRO A 105 -7.13 1.51 10.29
C PRO A 105 -7.64 2.89 10.71
N ASP A 106 -8.93 3.00 11.01
CA ASP A 106 -9.58 4.27 11.37
C ASP A 106 -9.01 4.84 12.67
N ALA A 107 -8.85 4.00 13.70
CA ALA A 107 -8.29 4.43 14.96
C ALA A 107 -6.85 4.94 14.83
N ALA A 108 -6.04 4.35 13.94
CA ALA A 108 -4.70 4.83 13.67
C ALA A 108 -4.70 6.23 13.02
N TRP A 109 -5.57 6.47 12.04
CA TRP A 109 -5.69 7.79 11.40
C TRP A 109 -6.32 8.86 12.29
N GLU A 110 -7.29 8.49 13.14
CA GLU A 110 -7.80 9.36 14.21
C GLU A 110 -6.68 9.76 15.19
N LEU A 111 -5.88 8.79 15.63
CA LEU A 111 -4.76 9.05 16.53
C LEU A 111 -3.74 10.02 15.90
N ILE A 112 -3.39 9.84 14.62
CA ILE A 112 -2.47 10.73 13.89
C ILE A 112 -3.03 12.15 13.76
N ARG A 113 -4.34 12.31 13.53
CA ARG A 113 -4.98 13.64 13.45
C ARG A 113 -4.93 14.36 14.79
N HIS A 114 -5.23 13.66 15.87
CA HIS A 114 -5.46 14.30 17.17
C HIS A 114 -4.23 14.37 18.07
N SER A 115 -3.28 13.44 17.97
CA SER A 115 -2.06 13.44 18.79
C SER A 115 -0.88 14.07 18.03
N PRO A 116 -0.27 15.16 18.54
CA PRO A 116 0.95 15.72 17.96
C PRO A 116 2.13 14.73 18.01
N TYR A 117 2.19 13.86 19.03
CA TYR A 117 3.23 12.84 19.13
C TYR A 117 3.02 11.72 18.12
N ALA A 118 1.78 11.27 17.90
CA ALA A 118 1.49 10.30 16.85
C ALA A 118 1.82 10.85 15.46
N ARG A 119 1.45 12.12 15.21
CA ARG A 119 1.77 12.79 13.95
C ARG A 119 3.26 12.95 13.72
N GLN A 120 3.99 13.43 14.72
CA GLN A 120 5.45 13.52 14.67
C GLN A 120 6.08 12.15 14.42
N ALA A 121 5.59 11.10 15.10
CA ALA A 121 6.05 9.73 14.93
C ALA A 121 5.78 9.21 13.52
N ALA A 122 4.60 9.43 12.95
CA ALA A 122 4.25 9.02 11.59
C ALA A 122 5.15 9.68 10.53
N LEU A 123 5.50 10.95 10.72
CA LEU A 123 6.40 11.72 9.83
C LEU A 123 7.89 11.44 10.06
N ALA A 124 8.27 10.78 11.15
CA ALA A 124 9.66 10.53 11.46
C ALA A 124 10.29 9.49 10.51
N ASP A 125 11.54 9.75 10.12
CA ASP A 125 12.36 8.85 9.30
C ASP A 125 13.09 7.80 10.16
N VAL A 126 12.35 7.21 11.11
CA VAL A 126 12.85 6.14 11.98
C VAL A 126 12.35 4.81 11.44
N GLU A 127 13.27 3.90 11.13
CA GLU A 127 12.94 2.55 10.68
C GLU A 127 12.43 1.71 11.85
N ILE A 128 11.24 1.14 11.69
CA ILE A 128 10.64 0.20 12.63
C ILE A 128 10.06 -0.96 11.83
N GLU A 129 10.42 -2.19 12.18
CA GLU A 129 10.02 -3.41 11.44
C GLU A 129 10.29 -3.29 9.92
N HIS A 130 11.48 -2.80 9.53
CA HIS A 130 11.89 -2.58 8.13
C HIS A 130 11.03 -1.58 7.34
N ARG A 131 10.27 -0.71 8.02
CA ARG A 131 9.41 0.31 7.39
C ARG A 131 9.78 1.72 7.85
N LYS A 132 9.89 2.66 6.90
CA LYS A 132 10.19 4.08 7.16
C LYS A 132 9.01 4.99 6.83
N GLY A 133 8.97 6.17 7.47
CA GLY A 133 7.91 7.16 7.26
C GLY A 133 6.52 6.53 7.35
N LEU A 134 5.69 6.80 6.34
CA LEU A 134 4.31 6.30 6.26
C LEU A 134 4.18 4.87 5.71
N GLU A 135 5.25 4.18 5.32
CA GLU A 135 5.15 2.78 4.85
C GLU A 135 4.58 1.85 5.92
N ILE A 136 4.79 2.22 7.19
CA ILE A 136 4.20 1.55 8.34
C ILE A 136 2.67 1.56 8.33
N LEU A 137 2.04 2.51 7.61
CA LEU A 137 0.59 2.62 7.46
C LEU A 137 0.04 1.91 6.22
N GLY A 138 0.84 1.12 5.50
CA GLY A 138 0.42 0.51 4.23
C GLY A 138 -0.86 -0.33 4.33
N TYR A 139 -1.11 -1.00 5.47
CA TYR A 139 -2.35 -1.76 5.72
C TYR A 139 -3.53 -0.87 6.14
N CYS A 140 -3.27 0.38 6.56
CA CYS A 140 -4.29 1.33 6.99
C CYS A 140 -4.92 2.10 5.83
N GLY A 141 -4.49 1.86 4.59
CA GLY A 141 -4.98 2.57 3.40
C GLY A 141 -6.46 2.32 3.07
N GLY A 142 -7.12 1.36 3.74
CA GLY A 142 -8.55 1.09 3.59
C GLY A 142 -9.47 2.04 4.38
N SER A 143 -8.93 2.84 5.30
CA SER A 143 -9.72 3.79 6.08
C SER A 143 -10.24 4.95 5.21
N PRO A 144 -11.49 5.39 5.35
CA PRO A 144 -12.00 6.58 4.65
C PRO A 144 -11.35 7.90 5.11
N LEU A 145 -10.55 7.84 6.18
CA LEU A 145 -9.91 9.00 6.81
C LEU A 145 -8.54 9.32 6.19
N VAL A 146 -8.01 8.43 5.33
CA VAL A 146 -6.65 8.54 4.76
C VAL A 146 -6.52 9.84 3.97
N ALA A 147 -7.38 10.06 2.97
CA ALA A 147 -7.29 11.23 2.12
C ALA A 147 -7.58 12.50 2.91
N ASP A 148 -8.58 12.48 3.79
CA ASP A 148 -8.93 13.65 4.60
C ASP A 148 -7.76 14.08 5.50
N THR A 149 -7.11 13.12 6.14
CA THR A 149 -5.93 13.35 7.00
C THR A 149 -4.73 13.85 6.21
N LEU A 150 -4.39 13.18 5.11
CA LEU A 150 -3.19 13.52 4.33
C LEU A 150 -3.32 14.87 3.60
N LEU A 151 -4.54 15.25 3.24
CA LEU A 151 -4.82 16.46 2.48
C LEU A 151 -5.07 17.67 3.41
N ASP A 152 -5.19 17.49 4.73
CA ASP A 152 -5.25 18.60 5.67
C ASP A 152 -3.87 19.30 5.79
N PRO A 153 -3.72 20.55 5.32
CA PRO A 153 -2.45 21.26 5.36
C PRO A 153 -1.96 21.53 6.79
N SER A 154 -2.85 21.55 7.79
CA SER A 154 -2.48 21.78 9.19
C SER A 154 -1.70 20.61 9.80
N LEU A 155 -1.76 19.43 9.17
CA LEU A 155 -1.10 18.22 9.63
C LEU A 155 0.31 18.04 9.01
N GLY A 156 0.68 18.86 8.03
CA GLY A 156 2.07 18.99 7.58
C GLY A 156 2.63 17.82 6.77
N PHE A 157 1.79 16.99 6.16
CA PHE A 157 2.22 15.95 5.21
C PHE A 157 2.78 16.57 3.93
N SER A 158 3.89 16.03 3.42
CA SER A 158 4.48 16.51 2.17
C SER A 158 3.74 15.96 0.95
N GLU A 159 3.90 16.59 -0.22
CA GLU A 159 3.35 16.05 -1.48
C GLU A 159 3.93 14.67 -1.82
N LYS A 160 5.16 14.37 -1.35
CA LYS A 160 5.76 13.02 -1.48
C LYS A 160 5.02 11.99 -0.63
N ASP A 161 4.62 12.37 0.58
CA ASP A 161 3.84 11.51 1.49
C ASP A 161 2.46 11.22 0.91
N ILE A 162 1.78 12.28 0.43
CA ILE A 162 0.47 12.22 -0.22
C ILE A 162 0.55 11.29 -1.44
N ALA A 163 1.50 11.52 -2.36
CA ALA A 163 1.64 10.72 -3.56
C ALA A 163 1.96 9.24 -3.28
N ARG A 164 2.73 8.95 -2.22
CA ARG A 164 3.08 7.58 -1.82
C ARG A 164 1.85 6.85 -1.27
N GLN A 165 1.12 7.47 -0.35
CA GLN A 165 0.01 6.83 0.35
C GLN A 165 -1.27 6.77 -0.48
N LEU A 166 -1.59 7.85 -1.20
CA LEU A 166 -2.77 7.90 -2.06
C LEU A 166 -2.53 7.24 -3.42
N ARG A 167 -1.36 6.61 -3.64
CA ARG A 167 -1.07 5.90 -4.89
C ARG A 167 -2.22 4.99 -5.28
N PHE A 168 -2.79 4.22 -4.36
CA PHE A 168 -3.98 3.39 -4.60
C PHE A 168 -5.09 3.83 -3.66
N PRO A 169 -5.90 4.85 -4.03
CA PRO A 169 -6.97 5.31 -3.16
C PRO A 169 -8.00 4.18 -3.00
N ARG A 170 -8.34 3.83 -1.77
CA ARG A 170 -9.34 2.78 -1.47
C ARG A 170 -10.60 3.43 -0.92
N GLY A 171 -11.75 2.93 -1.35
CA GLY A 171 -13.05 3.44 -0.89
C GLY A 171 -13.48 4.74 -1.57
N GLU A 172 -14.78 4.98 -1.56
CA GLU A 172 -15.42 6.11 -2.21
C GLU A 172 -15.07 7.44 -1.55
N GLU A 173 -15.01 7.47 -0.23
CA GLU A 173 -14.78 8.68 0.57
C GLU A 173 -13.43 9.29 0.23
N ASN A 174 -12.38 8.45 0.19
CA ASN A 174 -11.04 8.88 -0.19
C ASN A 174 -11.01 9.37 -1.64
N ALA A 175 -11.66 8.65 -2.55
CA ALA A 175 -11.69 9.02 -3.96
C ALA A 175 -12.41 10.37 -4.17
N ARG A 176 -13.57 10.59 -3.54
CA ARG A 176 -14.28 11.88 -3.58
C ARG A 176 -13.42 13.00 -3.02
N ARG A 177 -12.80 12.79 -1.85
CA ARG A 177 -11.95 13.81 -1.22
C ARG A 177 -10.81 14.25 -2.13
N ILE A 178 -10.17 13.31 -2.82
CA ILE A 178 -9.11 13.58 -3.80
C ILE A 178 -9.64 14.41 -4.97
N LEU A 179 -10.76 14.03 -5.57
CA LEU A 179 -11.33 14.77 -6.70
C LEU A 179 -11.79 16.17 -6.29
N GLU A 180 -12.28 16.36 -5.07
CA GLU A 180 -12.63 17.67 -4.53
C GLU A 180 -11.40 18.58 -4.34
N GLU A 181 -10.27 18.07 -3.84
CA GLU A 181 -9.01 18.84 -3.80
C GLU A 181 -8.47 19.18 -5.20
N TRP A 182 -8.63 18.25 -6.15
CA TRP A 182 -8.22 18.53 -7.52
C TRP A 182 -9.10 19.62 -8.14
N LYS A 183 -10.42 19.52 -7.97
CA LYS A 183 -11.41 20.52 -8.41
C LYS A 183 -11.16 21.90 -7.78
N SER A 184 -10.72 21.95 -6.52
CA SER A 184 -10.38 23.20 -5.83
C SER A 184 -9.07 23.84 -6.32
N GLY A 185 -8.31 23.12 -7.17
CA GLY A 185 -7.10 23.61 -7.81
C GLY A 185 -5.82 23.37 -7.03
N ARG A 186 -5.80 22.42 -6.09
CA ARG A 186 -4.59 22.03 -5.34
C ARG A 186 -3.44 21.62 -6.26
N TRP A 187 -3.74 20.80 -7.27
CA TRP A 187 -2.78 20.34 -8.27
C TRP A 187 -3.07 20.99 -9.61
N LYS A 188 -2.23 21.95 -10.00
CA LYS A 188 -2.33 22.65 -11.29
C LYS A 188 -1.55 21.91 -12.38
N GLY A 189 -2.06 21.92 -13.60
CA GLY A 189 -1.44 21.24 -14.73
C GLY A 189 -1.89 19.78 -14.81
N GLU A 190 -1.01 18.90 -15.28
CA GLU A 190 -1.31 17.47 -15.41
C GLU A 190 -1.67 16.88 -14.03
N PRO A 191 -2.84 16.22 -13.90
CA PRO A 191 -3.27 15.68 -12.61
C PRO A 191 -2.33 14.56 -12.13
N PRO A 192 -1.98 14.52 -10.83
CA PRO A 192 -1.27 13.39 -10.26
C PRO A 192 -1.98 12.06 -10.53
N GLU A 193 -1.22 10.97 -10.66
CA GLU A 193 -1.75 9.64 -11.01
C GLU A 193 -2.90 9.19 -10.10
N PHE A 194 -2.82 9.50 -8.80
CA PHE A 194 -3.85 9.13 -7.83
C PHE A 194 -5.19 9.84 -8.05
N VAL A 195 -5.21 11.01 -8.71
CA VAL A 195 -6.44 11.72 -9.09
C VAL A 195 -7.20 10.92 -10.15
N ARG A 196 -6.49 10.46 -11.20
CA ARG A 196 -7.07 9.56 -12.21
C ARG A 196 -7.58 8.27 -11.58
N ARG A 197 -6.84 7.70 -10.63
CA ARG A 197 -7.26 6.48 -9.93
C ARG A 197 -8.49 6.72 -9.05
N ALA A 198 -8.60 7.88 -8.39
CA ALA A 198 -9.80 8.26 -7.65
C ALA A 198 -11.03 8.36 -8.56
N TRP A 199 -10.89 8.96 -9.75
CA TRP A 199 -11.94 8.94 -10.78
C TRP A 199 -12.35 7.50 -11.12
N PHE A 200 -11.37 6.64 -11.40
CA PHE A 200 -11.61 5.23 -11.71
C PHE A 200 -12.35 4.50 -10.58
N VAL A 201 -11.96 4.71 -9.32
CA VAL A 201 -12.65 4.10 -8.16
C VAL A 201 -14.13 4.48 -8.17
N LEU A 202 -14.46 5.78 -8.21
CA LEU A 202 -15.86 6.21 -8.20
C LEU A 202 -16.62 5.74 -9.43
N GLN A 203 -15.99 5.67 -10.59
CA GLN A 203 -16.65 5.16 -11.78
C GLN A 203 -17.15 3.72 -11.61
N HIS A 204 -16.48 2.90 -10.79
CA HIS A 204 -16.85 1.52 -10.51
C HIS A 204 -17.75 1.37 -9.29
N THR A 205 -17.57 2.22 -8.27
CA THR A 205 -18.27 2.07 -6.99
C THR A 205 -19.48 3.01 -6.85
N ASP A 206 -19.38 4.25 -7.38
CA ASP A 206 -20.47 5.23 -7.40
C ASP A 206 -20.48 6.09 -8.68
N LYS A 207 -20.98 5.49 -9.76
CA LYS A 207 -21.07 6.13 -11.08
C LYS A 207 -22.00 7.35 -11.10
N ASP A 208 -23.07 7.32 -10.31
CA ASP A 208 -24.06 8.40 -10.30
C ASP A 208 -23.52 9.62 -9.54
N GLY A 209 -22.90 9.44 -8.36
CA GLY A 209 -22.27 10.56 -7.69
C GLY A 209 -21.04 11.10 -8.42
N LEU A 210 -20.31 10.26 -9.19
CA LEU A 210 -19.26 10.77 -10.09
C LEU A 210 -19.83 11.69 -11.18
N ARG A 211 -20.96 11.30 -11.80
CA ARG A 211 -21.65 12.13 -12.80
C ARG A 211 -22.16 13.45 -12.22
N GLU A 212 -22.69 13.44 -11.00
CA GLU A 212 -23.09 14.69 -10.34
C GLU A 212 -21.87 15.56 -10.01
N MET A 213 -20.77 14.96 -9.58
CA MET A 213 -19.51 15.68 -9.32
C MET A 213 -18.94 16.30 -10.60
N GLU A 214 -18.94 15.58 -11.73
CA GLU A 214 -18.45 16.06 -13.04
C GLU A 214 -19.10 17.39 -13.44
N LYS A 215 -20.41 17.55 -13.21
CA LYS A 215 -21.15 18.79 -13.52
C LYS A 215 -20.62 20.02 -12.77
N THR A 216 -19.91 19.80 -11.67
CA THR A 216 -19.36 20.88 -10.83
C THR A 216 -17.94 21.27 -11.20
N PHE A 217 -17.27 20.53 -12.10
CA PHE A 217 -15.90 20.85 -12.51
C PHE A 217 -15.85 22.12 -13.39
N PRO A 218 -14.86 23.00 -13.17
CA PRO A 218 -14.64 24.15 -14.04
C PRO A 218 -14.29 23.73 -15.48
N PRO A 219 -14.60 24.56 -16.50
CA PRO A 219 -14.32 24.23 -17.91
C PRO A 219 -12.85 23.91 -18.25
N GLY A 220 -11.90 24.37 -17.42
CA GLY A 220 -10.47 24.09 -17.61
C GLY A 220 -10.09 22.62 -17.43
N PHE A 221 -10.96 21.80 -16.85
CA PHE A 221 -10.71 20.38 -16.57
C PHE A 221 -11.22 19.44 -17.68
N SER A 222 -11.99 19.95 -18.66
CA SER A 222 -12.69 19.11 -19.63
C SER A 222 -11.78 18.13 -20.38
N ASN A 223 -10.56 18.57 -20.75
CA ASN A 223 -9.60 17.71 -21.45
C ASN A 223 -9.15 16.51 -20.58
N ASP A 224 -8.87 16.75 -19.31
CA ASP A 224 -8.46 15.68 -18.38
C ASP A 224 -9.61 14.72 -18.10
N LEU A 225 -10.83 15.25 -17.93
CA LEU A 225 -12.03 14.45 -17.72
C LEU A 225 -12.36 13.58 -18.93
N ASP A 226 -12.25 14.13 -20.15
CA ASP A 226 -12.44 13.37 -21.39
C ASP A 226 -11.38 12.28 -21.56
N GLN A 227 -10.13 12.55 -21.17
CA GLN A 227 -9.09 11.54 -21.12
C GLN A 227 -9.43 10.42 -20.12
N PHE A 228 -9.90 10.75 -18.91
CA PHE A 228 -10.26 9.75 -17.90
C PHE A 228 -11.42 8.86 -18.36
N LYS A 229 -12.45 9.45 -18.99
CA LYS A 229 -13.59 8.71 -19.56
C LYS A 229 -13.14 7.78 -20.69
N THR A 230 -12.32 8.27 -21.62
CA THR A 230 -11.78 7.47 -22.73
C THR A 230 -11.02 6.25 -22.22
N LEU A 231 -10.13 6.44 -21.25
CA LEU A 231 -9.35 5.36 -20.65
C LEU A 231 -10.23 4.33 -19.95
N HIS A 232 -11.30 4.78 -19.28
CA HIS A 232 -12.24 3.88 -18.65
C HIS A 232 -13.07 3.08 -19.67
N GLU A 233 -13.55 3.70 -20.74
CA GLU A 233 -14.26 3.00 -21.82
C GLU A 233 -13.39 1.90 -22.43
N GLN A 234 -12.11 2.18 -22.63
CA GLN A 234 -11.13 1.19 -23.09
C GLN A 234 -10.94 0.06 -22.08
N GLN A 235 -10.91 0.36 -20.78
CA GLN A 235 -10.85 -0.67 -19.74
C GLN A 235 -12.12 -1.53 -19.72
N GLU A 236 -13.31 -0.93 -19.82
CA GLU A 236 -14.57 -1.70 -19.88
C GLU A 236 -14.62 -2.65 -21.08
N LEU A 237 -14.08 -2.22 -22.23
CA LEU A 237 -13.98 -3.09 -23.41
C LEU A 237 -13.15 -4.34 -23.13
N VAL A 238 -12.12 -4.22 -22.30
CA VAL A 238 -11.30 -5.36 -21.91
C VAL A 238 -11.96 -6.18 -20.82
N ASP A 239 -12.51 -5.55 -19.80
CA ASP A 239 -13.14 -6.29 -18.69
C ASP A 239 -14.37 -7.08 -19.17
N LYS A 240 -15.01 -6.63 -20.26
CA LYS A 240 -16.08 -7.37 -20.97
C LYS A 240 -15.56 -8.46 -21.90
N ALA A 241 -14.26 -8.55 -22.15
CA ALA A 241 -13.68 -9.71 -22.83
C ALA A 241 -13.92 -10.95 -21.97
N PRO A 242 -14.19 -12.13 -22.57
CA PRO A 242 -14.46 -13.34 -21.82
C PRO A 242 -13.36 -13.59 -20.78
N ALA A 243 -13.73 -13.87 -19.53
CA ALA A 243 -12.77 -14.14 -18.45
C ALA A 243 -11.77 -15.21 -18.88
N GLY A 244 -10.46 -14.87 -18.85
CA GLY A 244 -9.37 -15.77 -19.26
C GLY A 244 -9.09 -15.84 -20.76
N ALA A 245 -9.84 -15.13 -21.62
CA ALA A 245 -9.47 -14.97 -23.02
C ALA A 245 -8.49 -13.78 -23.14
N PRO A 246 -7.28 -13.98 -23.70
CA PRO A 246 -6.35 -12.88 -23.90
C PRO A 246 -6.97 -11.83 -24.84
N PRO A 247 -6.72 -10.53 -24.61
CA PRO A 247 -7.20 -9.47 -25.49
C PRO A 247 -6.73 -9.71 -26.92
N GLN A 248 -7.61 -9.44 -27.90
CA GLN A 248 -7.30 -9.62 -29.31
C GLN A 248 -6.30 -8.56 -29.78
N VAL A 249 -5.37 -8.95 -30.66
CA VAL A 249 -4.32 -8.07 -31.20
C VAL A 249 -4.94 -6.88 -31.90
N GLU A 250 -6.03 -7.09 -32.63
CA GLU A 250 -6.74 -6.07 -33.41
C GLU A 250 -7.32 -4.97 -32.53
N ASP A 251 -7.75 -5.30 -31.31
CA ASP A 251 -8.32 -4.34 -30.37
C ASP A 251 -7.23 -3.55 -29.66
N LEU A 252 -6.15 -4.22 -29.26
CA LEU A 252 -4.99 -3.56 -28.67
C LEU A 252 -4.28 -2.63 -29.68
N ALA A 253 -4.21 -3.02 -30.95
CA ALA A 253 -3.58 -2.23 -32.00
C ALA A 253 -4.28 -0.90 -32.30
N LYS A 254 -5.54 -0.72 -31.85
CA LYS A 254 -6.29 0.54 -31.99
C LYS A 254 -5.92 1.56 -30.89
N LEU A 255 -5.26 1.12 -29.82
CA LEU A 255 -4.93 1.97 -28.68
C LEU A 255 -3.74 2.89 -29.02
N LYS A 256 -3.79 4.13 -28.51
CA LYS A 256 -2.61 5.01 -28.51
C LYS A 256 -1.60 4.52 -27.46
N PRO A 257 -0.31 4.91 -27.55
CA PRO A 257 0.72 4.56 -26.57
C PRO A 257 0.35 4.81 -25.10
N ALA A 258 -0.24 5.97 -24.81
CA ALA A 258 -0.67 6.32 -23.44
C ALA A 258 -1.84 5.45 -22.96
N GLU A 259 -2.77 5.16 -23.86
CA GLU A 259 -3.95 4.30 -23.62
C GLU A 259 -3.52 2.84 -23.37
N PHE A 260 -2.58 2.34 -24.17
CA PHE A 260 -2.02 0.99 -23.99
C PHE A 260 -1.17 0.86 -22.72
N THR A 261 -0.41 1.89 -22.35
CA THR A 261 0.33 1.91 -21.08
C THR A 261 -0.62 1.83 -19.89
N GLU A 262 -1.72 2.57 -19.96
CA GLU A 262 -2.76 2.56 -18.94
C GLU A 262 -3.46 1.21 -18.87
N TYR A 263 -3.75 0.64 -20.04
CA TYR A 263 -4.34 -0.68 -20.17
C TYR A 263 -3.51 -1.75 -19.47
N LEU A 264 -2.21 -1.82 -19.74
CA LEU A 264 -1.28 -2.74 -19.07
C LEU A 264 -1.29 -2.55 -17.54
N ARG A 265 -1.31 -1.30 -17.08
CA ARG A 265 -1.34 -0.95 -15.66
C ARG A 265 -2.61 -1.40 -14.96
N ASN A 266 -3.76 -1.37 -15.65
CA ASN A 266 -5.06 -1.75 -15.10
C ASN A 266 -5.38 -3.25 -15.28
N SER A 267 -4.83 -3.91 -16.31
CA SER A 267 -4.84 -5.38 -16.46
C SER A 267 -4.14 -6.12 -15.32
N TRP A 268 -3.53 -5.39 -14.39
CA TRP A 268 -3.08 -5.90 -13.10
C TRP A 268 -4.24 -6.25 -12.13
N ASN A 269 -5.38 -5.56 -12.24
CA ASN A 269 -6.54 -5.76 -11.34
C ASN A 269 -7.52 -6.82 -11.85
N SER A 270 -7.54 -7.10 -13.15
CA SER A 270 -8.30 -8.19 -13.75
C SER A 270 -7.31 -9.32 -14.02
N SER A 271 -7.59 -10.55 -13.58
CA SER A 271 -6.70 -11.73 -13.68
C SER A 271 -6.38 -12.20 -15.12
N THR A 272 -6.33 -11.29 -16.09
CA THR A 272 -6.11 -11.50 -17.52
C THR A 272 -4.87 -10.71 -17.94
N SER A 273 -3.69 -11.32 -17.80
CA SER A 273 -2.46 -10.73 -18.36
C SER A 273 -2.45 -10.82 -19.90
N ILE A 274 -1.80 -9.86 -20.56
CA ILE A 274 -1.52 -9.97 -22.00
C ILE A 274 -0.35 -10.94 -22.19
N PRO A 275 -0.51 -12.06 -22.92
CA PRO A 275 0.60 -12.97 -23.20
C PRO A 275 1.70 -12.30 -24.03
N LEU A 276 2.96 -12.69 -23.85
CA LEU A 276 4.08 -12.21 -24.68
C LEU A 276 3.84 -12.49 -26.18
N THR A 277 3.23 -13.62 -26.52
CA THR A 277 2.84 -13.97 -27.89
C THR A 277 1.90 -12.95 -28.53
N THR A 278 1.01 -12.35 -27.76
CA THR A 278 0.14 -11.26 -28.22
C THR A 278 0.95 -9.97 -28.40
N LEU A 279 1.84 -9.65 -27.47
CA LEU A 279 2.68 -8.45 -27.52
C LEU A 279 3.59 -8.43 -28.76
N THR A 280 4.15 -9.57 -29.16
CA THR A 280 5.00 -9.66 -30.36
C THR A 280 4.27 -9.34 -31.66
N GLN A 281 2.93 -9.42 -31.66
CA GLN A 281 2.10 -9.16 -32.84
C GLN A 281 1.61 -7.70 -32.92
N LEU A 282 1.88 -6.88 -31.89
CA LEU A 282 1.43 -5.48 -31.85
C LEU A 282 2.25 -4.58 -32.79
N PRO A 283 1.70 -3.42 -33.19
CA PRO A 283 2.46 -2.37 -33.86
C PRO A 283 3.73 -1.97 -33.07
N PRO A 284 4.83 -1.57 -33.73
CA PRO A 284 6.15 -1.41 -33.09
C PRO A 284 6.16 -0.59 -31.79
N GLU A 285 5.43 0.52 -31.76
CA GLU A 285 5.35 1.39 -30.57
C GLU A 285 4.67 0.69 -29.39
N LEU A 286 3.55 0.01 -29.63
CA LEU A 286 2.82 -0.71 -28.57
C LEU A 286 3.58 -1.97 -28.15
N ARG A 287 4.16 -2.70 -29.10
CA ARG A 287 5.02 -3.87 -28.85
C ARG A 287 6.15 -3.51 -27.90
N LYS A 288 6.86 -2.42 -28.17
CA LYS A 288 7.94 -1.92 -27.31
C LYS A 288 7.43 -1.64 -25.89
N ILE A 289 6.36 -0.86 -25.75
CA ILE A 289 5.78 -0.51 -24.44
C ILE A 289 5.37 -1.77 -23.67
N GLY A 290 4.73 -2.72 -24.35
CA GLY A 290 4.25 -3.95 -23.75
C GLY A 290 5.37 -4.84 -23.27
N ILE A 291 6.41 -5.03 -24.09
CA ILE A 291 7.55 -5.88 -23.75
C ILE A 291 8.36 -5.26 -22.60
N GLU A 292 8.69 -3.97 -22.67
CA GLU A 292 9.45 -3.26 -21.62
C GLU A 292 8.74 -3.23 -20.26
N ARG A 293 7.42 -3.45 -20.24
CA ARG A 293 6.60 -3.39 -19.02
C ARG A 293 5.98 -4.74 -18.66
N TYR A 294 6.32 -5.80 -19.39
CA TYR A 294 5.68 -7.11 -19.27
C TYR A 294 5.80 -7.65 -17.84
N LEU A 295 7.02 -7.73 -17.31
CA LEU A 295 7.28 -8.23 -15.95
C LEU A 295 7.00 -7.19 -14.86
N GLN A 296 6.90 -5.90 -15.21
CA GLN A 296 6.54 -4.84 -14.27
C GLN A 296 5.09 -4.96 -13.80
N TYR A 297 4.17 -5.34 -14.69
CA TYR A 297 2.73 -5.36 -14.42
C TYR A 297 2.12 -6.76 -14.26
N ASN A 298 2.86 -7.83 -14.58
CA ASN A 298 2.48 -9.21 -14.26
C ASN A 298 2.81 -9.61 -12.81
N MET A 299 2.34 -8.82 -11.83
CA MET A 299 2.71 -8.97 -10.41
C MET A 299 2.10 -10.19 -9.70
N GLU A 300 1.16 -10.91 -10.32
CA GLU A 300 0.44 -12.03 -9.69
C GLU A 300 1.31 -13.30 -9.55
N PHE A 301 2.52 -13.34 -10.14
CA PHE A 301 3.37 -14.54 -10.20
C PHE A 301 4.88 -14.26 -10.10
N ARG A 302 5.31 -13.37 -9.19
CA ARG A 302 6.66 -12.73 -9.20
C ARG A 302 7.83 -13.60 -9.70
N PRO A 303 8.08 -14.83 -9.22
CA PRO A 303 9.20 -15.63 -9.71
C PRO A 303 8.80 -16.59 -10.85
N GLU A 304 7.57 -17.11 -10.80
CA GLU A 304 7.07 -18.08 -11.77
C GLU A 304 6.85 -17.43 -13.15
N ALA A 305 6.35 -16.20 -13.21
CA ALA A 305 6.24 -15.44 -14.45
C ALA A 305 7.62 -15.07 -15.02
N ALA A 306 8.62 -14.78 -14.17
CA ALA A 306 9.98 -14.57 -14.64
C ALA A 306 10.55 -15.83 -15.29
N ARG A 307 10.37 -16.99 -14.63
CA ARG A 307 10.76 -18.32 -15.17
C ARG A 307 10.04 -18.62 -16.50
N GLN A 308 8.71 -18.52 -16.51
CA GLN A 308 7.90 -18.75 -17.72
C GLN A 308 8.29 -17.80 -18.87
N CYS A 309 8.56 -16.53 -18.56
CA CYS A 309 9.05 -15.56 -19.55
C CYS A 309 10.36 -16.06 -20.17
N VAL A 310 11.34 -16.38 -19.32
CA VAL A 310 12.68 -16.84 -19.73
C VAL A 310 12.65 -18.15 -20.52
N ASP A 311 11.77 -19.08 -20.17
CA ASP A 311 11.57 -20.36 -20.85
C ASP A 311 11.00 -20.19 -22.26
N GLN A 312 10.19 -19.15 -22.47
CA GLN A 312 9.53 -18.90 -23.76
C GLN A 312 10.36 -18.02 -24.70
N LEU A 313 11.39 -17.32 -24.23
CA LEU A 313 12.14 -16.31 -25.01
C LEU A 313 12.64 -16.81 -26.38
N GLU A 314 13.09 -18.06 -26.47
CA GLU A 314 13.63 -18.61 -27.72
C GLU A 314 12.53 -19.05 -28.71
N SER A 315 11.31 -19.25 -28.22
CA SER A 315 10.16 -19.62 -29.06
C SER A 315 9.45 -18.42 -29.69
N LEU A 316 9.73 -17.22 -29.19
CA LEU A 316 9.05 -15.99 -29.57
C LEU A 316 9.86 -15.20 -30.61
N ASP A 317 9.15 -14.51 -31.51
CA ASP A 317 9.74 -13.59 -32.47
C ASP A 317 10.13 -12.27 -31.78
N LEU A 318 11.20 -12.31 -31.00
CA LEU A 318 11.76 -11.17 -30.26
C LEU A 318 13.08 -10.70 -30.88
N THR A 319 13.24 -9.39 -30.97
CA THR A 319 14.53 -8.77 -31.30
C THR A 319 15.54 -8.99 -30.18
N SER A 320 16.84 -8.89 -30.49
CA SER A 320 17.91 -9.01 -29.48
C SER A 320 17.76 -8.01 -28.33
N GLN A 321 17.29 -6.80 -28.64
CA GLN A 321 17.06 -5.75 -27.64
C GLN A 321 15.88 -6.09 -26.72
N GLU A 322 14.79 -6.62 -27.26
CA GLU A 322 13.63 -7.06 -26.47
C GLU A 322 14.00 -8.24 -25.56
N LYS A 323 14.73 -9.23 -26.09
CA LYS A 323 15.24 -10.35 -25.28
C LYS A 323 16.12 -9.86 -24.13
N GLN A 324 17.02 -8.92 -24.40
CA GLN A 324 17.85 -8.31 -23.38
C GLN A 324 17.03 -7.60 -22.30
N SER A 325 16.00 -6.83 -22.68
CA SER A 325 15.14 -6.15 -21.70
C SER A 325 14.45 -7.15 -20.78
N LEU A 326 13.81 -8.17 -21.36
CA LEU A 326 13.09 -9.20 -20.61
C LEU A 326 14.02 -10.00 -19.68
N LEU A 327 15.24 -10.33 -20.12
CA LEU A 327 16.23 -11.01 -19.27
C LEU A 327 16.65 -10.15 -18.07
N LYS A 328 16.91 -8.86 -18.28
CA LYS A 328 17.27 -7.92 -17.20
C LYS A 328 16.12 -7.79 -16.20
N ASP A 329 14.89 -7.66 -16.69
CA ASP A 329 13.70 -7.52 -15.85
C ASP A 329 13.43 -8.83 -15.07
N ALA A 330 13.55 -9.99 -15.71
CA ALA A 330 13.37 -11.29 -15.07
C ALA A 330 14.41 -11.53 -13.97
N ALA A 331 15.68 -11.28 -14.26
CA ALA A 331 16.77 -11.44 -13.31
C ALA A 331 16.65 -10.50 -12.11
N GLY A 332 16.33 -9.23 -12.35
CA GLY A 332 16.06 -8.28 -11.27
C GLY A 332 14.85 -8.67 -10.42
N LEU A 333 13.82 -9.26 -11.04
CA LEU A 333 12.61 -9.69 -10.36
C LEU A 333 12.84 -10.92 -9.47
N VAL A 334 13.52 -11.96 -9.96
CA VAL A 334 13.78 -13.17 -9.16
C VAL A 334 14.73 -12.89 -8.01
N TRP A 335 15.76 -12.05 -8.23
CA TRP A 335 16.66 -11.61 -7.16
C TRP A 335 15.90 -10.81 -6.11
N GLY A 336 15.22 -9.73 -6.50
CA GLY A 336 14.54 -8.84 -5.56
C GLY A 336 13.30 -9.43 -4.88
N SER A 337 12.81 -10.61 -5.31
CA SER A 337 11.63 -11.25 -4.71
C SER A 337 11.90 -12.56 -3.96
N GLU A 338 12.80 -13.41 -4.45
CA GLU A 338 13.16 -14.68 -3.80
C GLU A 338 14.56 -14.69 -3.18
N GLY A 339 15.39 -13.68 -3.48
CA GLY A 339 16.82 -13.74 -3.16
C GLY A 339 17.58 -14.78 -3.98
N ASP A 340 17.04 -15.23 -5.12
CA ASP A 340 17.70 -16.24 -5.97
C ASP A 340 18.72 -15.58 -6.91
N ILE A 341 19.90 -15.30 -6.36
CA ILE A 341 20.99 -14.68 -7.11
C ILE A 341 21.53 -15.59 -8.22
N ARG A 342 21.43 -16.92 -8.05
CA ARG A 342 21.96 -17.89 -9.02
C ARG A 342 21.15 -17.87 -10.30
N SER A 343 19.83 -17.91 -10.20
CA SER A 343 18.94 -17.75 -11.36
C SER A 343 19.11 -16.38 -12.00
N ALA A 344 19.22 -15.31 -11.19
CA ALA A 344 19.43 -13.96 -11.72
C ALA A 344 20.74 -13.84 -12.53
N LEU A 345 21.84 -14.44 -12.05
CA LEU A 345 23.13 -14.43 -12.75
C LEU A 345 23.16 -15.34 -13.97
N ASP A 346 22.51 -16.51 -13.93
CA ASP A 346 22.34 -17.36 -15.12
C ASP A 346 21.61 -16.61 -16.24
N TRP A 347 20.51 -15.94 -15.90
CA TRP A 347 19.73 -15.17 -16.88
C TRP A 347 20.46 -13.90 -17.33
N ALA A 348 21.23 -13.24 -16.46
CA ALA A 348 22.13 -12.17 -16.86
C ALA A 348 23.18 -12.66 -17.86
N GLY A 349 23.74 -13.86 -17.65
CA GLY A 349 24.70 -14.52 -18.54
C GLY A 349 24.19 -14.70 -19.97
N ARG A 350 22.86 -14.81 -20.14
CA ARG A 350 22.16 -14.97 -21.42
C ARG A 350 21.92 -13.65 -22.16
N ILE A 351 22.24 -12.49 -21.57
CA ILE A 351 22.12 -11.19 -22.24
C ILE A 351 23.03 -11.16 -23.49
N PRO A 352 22.50 -10.89 -24.70
CA PRO A 352 23.29 -10.97 -25.93
C PRO A 352 24.40 -9.92 -26.04
N ASP A 353 24.14 -8.70 -25.57
CA ASP A 353 25.13 -7.61 -25.59
C ASP A 353 26.13 -7.79 -24.45
N ALA A 354 27.42 -7.91 -24.80
CA ALA A 354 28.47 -8.26 -23.85
C ALA A 354 28.73 -7.15 -22.81
N ASP A 355 28.62 -5.89 -23.20
CA ASP A 355 28.86 -4.75 -22.32
C ASP A 355 27.71 -4.58 -21.33
N GLU A 356 26.47 -4.72 -21.80
CA GLU A 356 25.27 -4.68 -20.97
C GLU A 356 25.18 -5.88 -20.04
N ARG A 357 25.57 -7.08 -20.50
CA ARG A 357 25.72 -8.26 -19.64
C ARG A 357 26.69 -7.98 -18.51
N ALA A 358 27.90 -7.54 -18.82
CA ALA A 358 28.93 -7.28 -17.82
C ALA A 358 28.49 -6.22 -16.80
N LYS A 359 27.88 -5.12 -17.25
CA LYS A 359 27.33 -4.08 -16.36
C LYS A 359 26.23 -4.62 -15.45
N PHE A 360 25.35 -5.46 -15.98
CA PHE A 360 24.21 -5.97 -15.21
C PHE A 360 24.63 -7.05 -14.21
N GLU A 361 25.55 -7.95 -14.58
CA GLU A 361 26.19 -8.89 -13.65
C GLU A 361 26.93 -8.15 -12.53
N GLU A 362 27.69 -7.11 -12.87
CA GLU A 362 28.38 -6.27 -11.88
C GLU A 362 27.40 -5.61 -10.90
N LYS A 363 26.24 -5.15 -11.39
CA LYS A 363 25.19 -4.59 -10.55
C LYS A 363 24.66 -5.64 -9.56
N LEU A 364 24.23 -6.81 -10.05
CA LEU A 364 23.70 -7.88 -9.21
C LEU A 364 24.71 -8.33 -8.15
N LEU A 365 25.97 -8.50 -8.53
CA LEU A 365 27.03 -8.90 -7.59
C LEU A 365 27.39 -7.81 -6.59
N THR A 366 27.25 -6.54 -6.97
CA THR A 366 27.44 -5.43 -6.03
C THR A 366 26.33 -5.41 -4.98
N GLU A 367 25.09 -5.68 -5.38
CA GLU A 367 23.95 -5.82 -4.47
C GLU A 367 24.17 -7.02 -3.54
N LEU A 368 24.53 -8.20 -4.08
CA LEU A 368 24.86 -9.38 -3.28
C LEU A 368 25.97 -9.09 -2.26
N ALA A 369 27.06 -8.43 -2.66
CA ALA A 369 28.17 -8.10 -1.76
C ALA A 369 27.82 -7.14 -0.62
N GLN A 370 26.72 -6.38 -0.75
CA GLN A 370 26.21 -5.51 0.31
C GLN A 370 25.25 -6.26 1.24
N GLU A 371 24.46 -7.19 0.70
CA GLU A 371 23.44 -7.93 1.43
C GLU A 371 23.98 -9.21 2.10
N ASP A 372 24.76 -10.01 1.38
CA ASP A 372 25.45 -11.22 1.84
C ASP A 372 26.92 -11.21 1.39
N PRO A 373 27.81 -10.57 2.17
CA PRO A 373 29.24 -10.49 1.85
C PRO A 373 29.94 -11.85 1.78
N GLU A 374 29.47 -12.86 2.51
CA GLU A 374 30.07 -14.20 2.51
C GLU A 374 29.73 -14.92 1.20
N GLU A 375 28.45 -14.95 0.80
CA GLU A 375 28.04 -15.54 -0.47
C GLU A 375 28.68 -14.82 -1.68
N ALA A 376 28.84 -13.49 -1.60
CA ALA A 376 29.55 -12.73 -2.63
C ALA A 376 31.01 -13.14 -2.76
N LEU A 377 31.72 -13.37 -1.66
CA LEU A 377 33.11 -13.83 -1.69
C LEU A 377 33.22 -15.26 -2.24
N ASP A 378 32.31 -16.14 -1.85
CA ASP A 378 32.23 -17.50 -2.39
C ASP A 378 31.98 -17.48 -3.89
N TYR A 379 31.04 -16.65 -4.36
CA TYR A 379 30.78 -16.51 -5.79
C TYR A 379 31.98 -15.94 -6.54
N VAL A 380 32.60 -14.87 -6.03
CA VAL A 380 33.76 -14.24 -6.66
C VAL A 380 34.98 -15.19 -6.70
N ALA A 381 35.09 -16.14 -5.78
CA ALA A 381 36.12 -17.17 -5.83
C ALA A 381 36.00 -18.08 -7.07
N THR A 382 34.79 -18.22 -7.63
CA THR A 382 34.54 -18.95 -8.88
C THR A 382 34.89 -18.16 -10.14
N LEU A 383 34.98 -16.82 -10.04
CA LEU A 383 35.28 -15.96 -11.18
C LEU A 383 36.79 -15.96 -11.52
N PRO A 384 37.14 -15.87 -12.81
CA PRO A 384 38.52 -15.61 -13.23
C PRO A 384 39.09 -14.35 -12.58
N ALA A 385 40.42 -14.30 -12.41
CA ALA A 385 41.09 -13.09 -11.96
C ALA A 385 40.81 -11.93 -12.94
N GLY A 386 40.41 -10.78 -12.41
CA GLY A 386 40.04 -9.61 -13.21
C GLY A 386 39.35 -8.52 -12.41
N ALA A 387 39.06 -7.40 -13.09
CA ALA A 387 38.54 -6.19 -12.46
C ALA A 387 37.21 -6.39 -11.72
N LEU A 388 36.30 -7.19 -12.29
CA LEU A 388 35.01 -7.51 -11.65
C LEU A 388 35.24 -8.26 -10.32
N ARG A 389 36.06 -9.31 -10.33
CA ARG A 389 36.42 -10.07 -9.13
C ARG A 389 37.05 -9.19 -8.06
N GLU A 390 38.03 -8.36 -8.43
CA GLU A 390 38.70 -7.45 -7.48
C GLU A 390 37.73 -6.40 -6.91
N LYS A 391 36.81 -5.91 -7.72
CA LYS A 391 35.80 -4.93 -7.30
C LYS A 391 34.83 -5.56 -6.29
N ILE A 392 34.21 -6.68 -6.64
CA ILE A 392 33.21 -7.32 -5.77
C ILE A 392 33.86 -7.83 -4.48
N ALA A 393 35.06 -8.44 -4.54
CA ALA A 393 35.79 -8.85 -3.33
C ALA A 393 36.06 -7.67 -2.39
N ARG A 394 36.44 -6.50 -2.92
CA ARG A 394 36.66 -5.28 -2.13
C ARG A 394 35.38 -4.78 -1.48
N ILE A 395 34.27 -4.77 -2.22
CA ILE A 395 32.97 -4.37 -1.70
C ILE A 395 32.59 -5.32 -0.57
N ALA A 396 32.56 -6.64 -0.80
CA ALA A 396 32.20 -7.63 0.19
C ALA A 396 33.07 -7.54 1.46
N THR A 397 34.40 -7.40 1.32
CA THR A 397 35.32 -7.24 2.47
C THR A 397 35.01 -5.98 3.30
N THR A 398 34.44 -4.93 2.69
CA THR A 398 34.06 -3.69 3.41
C THR A 398 32.85 -3.93 4.31
N PHE A 399 32.00 -4.89 3.98
CA PHE A 399 30.76 -5.22 4.70
C PHE A 399 30.89 -6.46 5.60
N GLN A 400 32.07 -7.10 5.67
CA GLN A 400 32.33 -8.14 6.66
C GLN A 400 32.39 -7.54 8.09
N PRO A 401 31.83 -8.23 9.10
CA PRO A 401 31.76 -7.74 10.49
C PRO A 401 33.11 -7.64 11.22
#